data_AF-A0A093V3S9-F1
#
_entry.id   AF-A0A093V3S9-F1
#
_cell.length_a   1.000
_cell.length_b   1.000
_cell.length_c   1.000
_cell.angle_alpha   90.00
_cell.angle_beta   90.00
_cell.angle_gamma   90.00
#
_symmetry.space_group_name_H-M   'P 1'
#
loop_
_entity.id
_entity.type
_entity.pdbx_description
1 polymer ?
#
loop_
_entity_poly.entity_id
_entity_poly.type
_entity_poly.pdbx_seq_one_letter_code
_entity_poly.pdbx_strand_id
1 'polypeptide(L)'
;MDPLSVTASVIAVIQIASVVSTHCMHYIKSARNTKSLILRLIQELGGLQIVLRTLEDLTQRGTHVLQNGEDEDAEEESYLLPTLHKLCQLEYVFEECLRKLEQLERDIVPSSQVSLTKKESFFRALHWPLKEAYMRNIMDDINHYIALFSLALTLDETDNMLEIREKTFETHSMVKLLQSQKEEESRLARSTRLFG
;
A
#
# COMPACT_ATOMS: atom_id res chain seq x y z
N MET A 1 -1.65 13.72 8.64
CA MET A 1 -1.12 12.59 9.42
C MET A 1 0.37 12.51 9.20
N ASP A 2 1.14 12.29 10.26
CA ASP A 2 2.58 12.01 10.18
C ASP A 2 2.83 10.56 9.69
N PRO A 3 4.04 10.23 9.21
CA PRO A 3 4.36 8.91 8.65
C PRO A 3 4.05 7.72 9.58
N LEU A 4 4.19 7.91 10.91
CA LEU A 4 3.89 6.87 11.89
C LEU A 4 2.38 6.65 12.02
N SER A 5 1.60 7.73 12.07
CA SER A 5 0.14 7.67 12.08
C SER A 5 -0.41 6.96 10.84
N VAL A 6 0.14 7.23 9.65
CA VAL A 6 -0.22 6.53 8.41
C VAL A 6 0.07 5.03 8.50
N THR A 7 1.26 4.67 8.98
CA THR A 7 1.66 3.26 9.12
C THR A 7 0.72 2.53 10.09
N ALA A 8 0.35 3.16 11.21
CA ALA A 8 -0.61 2.60 12.15
C ALA A 8 -1.98 2.34 11.52
N SER A 9 -2.50 3.28 10.73
CA SER A 9 -3.77 3.11 10.00
C SER A 9 -3.72 1.98 8.98
N VAL A 10 -2.61 1.87 8.22
CA VAL A 10 -2.39 0.77 7.28
C VAL A 10 -2.42 -0.59 8.01
N ILE A 11 -1.70 -0.70 9.12
CA ILE A 11 -1.66 -1.91 9.96
C ILE A 11 -3.06 -2.26 10.48
N ALA A 12 -3.81 -1.28 10.96
CA ALA A 12 -5.17 -1.49 11.47
C ALA A 12 -6.09 -2.09 10.39
N VAL A 13 -6.03 -1.55 9.16
CA VAL A 13 -6.82 -2.07 8.02
C VAL A 13 -6.38 -3.49 7.63
N ILE A 14 -5.07 -3.78 7.63
CA ILE A 14 -4.55 -5.14 7.37
C ILE A 14 -5.07 -6.15 8.40
N GLN A 15 -5.06 -5.78 9.68
CA GLN A 15 -5.49 -6.63 10.78
C GLN A 15 -6.98 -6.97 10.65
N ILE A 16 -7.86 -5.98 10.48
CA ILE A 16 -9.30 -6.25 10.34
C ILE A 16 -9.59 -7.07 9.07
N ALA A 17 -8.91 -6.80 7.95
CA ALA A 17 -9.10 -7.57 6.71
C ALA A 17 -8.74 -9.05 6.91
N SER A 18 -7.74 -9.35 7.75
CA SER A 18 -7.33 -10.72 8.10
C SER A 18 -8.39 -11.42 8.94
N VAL A 19 -8.94 -10.71 9.93
CA VAL A 19 -10.01 -11.21 10.79
C VAL A 19 -11.25 -11.51 9.96
N VAL A 20 -11.70 -10.57 9.12
CA VAL A 20 -12.84 -10.74 8.22
C VAL A 20 -12.63 -11.92 7.28
N SER A 21 -11.45 -12.04 6.66
CA SER A 21 -11.15 -13.15 5.74
C SER A 21 -11.27 -14.51 6.44
N THR A 22 -10.80 -14.60 7.68
CA THR A 22 -10.92 -15.80 8.51
C THR A 22 -12.39 -16.14 8.78
N HIS A 23 -13.20 -15.14 9.14
CA HIS A 23 -14.63 -15.32 9.38
C HIS A 23 -15.38 -15.77 8.13
N CYS A 24 -15.10 -15.16 6.98
CA CYS A 24 -15.61 -15.59 5.68
C CYS A 24 -15.24 -17.05 5.38
N MET A 25 -14.01 -17.47 5.67
CA MET A 25 -13.55 -18.85 5.46
C MET A 25 -14.27 -19.87 6.36
N HIS A 26 -14.50 -19.53 7.62
CA HIS A 26 -15.32 -20.35 8.52
C HIS A 26 -16.77 -20.46 8.02
N TYR A 27 -17.30 -19.37 7.50
CA TYR A 27 -18.66 -19.30 7.00
C TYR A 27 -18.87 -20.15 5.72
N ILE A 28 -17.88 -20.22 4.81
CA ILE A 28 -17.92 -21.08 3.60
C ILE A 28 -18.23 -22.55 3.93
N LYS A 29 -17.75 -23.05 5.07
CA LYS A 29 -17.98 -24.45 5.49
C LYS A 29 -19.47 -24.75 5.70
N SER A 30 -20.27 -23.74 6.03
CA SER A 30 -21.70 -23.86 6.32
C SER A 30 -22.60 -23.37 5.18
N ALA A 31 -22.08 -22.57 4.25
CA ALA A 31 -22.85 -21.98 3.15
C ALA A 31 -22.93 -22.93 1.95
N ARG A 32 -24.14 -23.36 1.51
CA ARG A 32 -24.29 -24.20 0.31
C ARG A 32 -24.36 -23.41 -1.00
N ASN A 33 -25.05 -22.26 -1.02
CA ASN A 33 -25.42 -21.56 -2.26
C ASN A 33 -24.64 -20.27 -2.54
N THR A 34 -23.75 -19.83 -1.64
CA THR A 34 -23.03 -18.54 -1.76
C THR A 34 -21.51 -18.65 -1.69
N LYS A 35 -20.98 -19.88 -1.71
CA LYS A 35 -19.54 -20.15 -1.60
C LYS A 35 -18.72 -19.33 -2.60
N SER A 36 -19.18 -19.25 -3.85
CA SER A 36 -18.48 -18.52 -4.92
C SER A 36 -18.33 -17.03 -4.61
N LEU A 37 -19.40 -16.38 -4.14
CA LEU A 37 -19.36 -14.96 -3.80
C LEU A 37 -18.45 -14.68 -2.59
N ILE A 38 -18.45 -15.57 -1.60
CA ILE A 38 -17.61 -15.41 -0.41
C ILE A 38 -16.14 -15.69 -0.74
N LEU A 39 -15.86 -16.69 -1.58
CA LEU A 39 -14.51 -16.93 -2.09
C LEU A 39 -14.01 -15.72 -2.86
N ARG A 40 -14.86 -15.09 -3.68
CA ARG A 40 -14.51 -13.85 -4.36
C ARG A 40 -14.22 -12.72 -3.37
N LEU A 41 -15.08 -12.51 -2.37
CA LEU A 41 -14.81 -11.51 -1.32
C LEU A 41 -13.48 -11.74 -0.61
N ILE A 42 -13.14 -12.99 -0.28
CA ILE A 42 -11.83 -13.34 0.31
C ILE A 42 -10.68 -13.01 -0.64
N GLN A 43 -10.85 -13.22 -1.94
CA GLN A 43 -9.85 -12.83 -2.94
C GLN A 43 -9.66 -11.32 -2.99
N GLU A 44 -10.75 -10.53 -2.99
CA GLU A 44 -10.67 -9.06 -2.97
C GLU A 44 -9.99 -8.56 -1.68
N LEU A 45 -10.35 -9.12 -0.51
CA LEU A 45 -9.70 -8.82 0.76
C LEU A 45 -8.20 -9.15 0.74
N GLY A 46 -7.82 -10.27 0.11
CA GLY A 46 -6.42 -10.62 -0.10
C GLY A 46 -5.68 -9.61 -0.99
N GLY A 47 -6.33 -9.15 -2.07
CA GLY A 47 -5.80 -8.09 -2.93
C GLY A 47 -5.56 -6.79 -2.16
N LEU A 48 -6.53 -6.37 -1.34
CA LEU A 48 -6.40 -5.21 -0.47
C LEU A 48 -5.22 -5.36 0.50
N GLN A 49 -5.06 -6.52 1.14
CA GLN A 49 -3.94 -6.78 2.03
C GLN A 49 -2.57 -6.71 1.34
N ILE A 50 -2.47 -7.18 0.09
CA ILE A 50 -1.22 -7.12 -0.68
C ILE A 50 -0.81 -5.66 -0.93
N VAL A 51 -1.75 -4.84 -1.37
CA VAL A 51 -1.49 -3.42 -1.64
C VAL A 51 -1.12 -2.69 -0.35
N LEU A 52 -1.84 -2.93 0.73
CA LEU A 52 -1.57 -2.30 2.03
C LEU A 52 -0.24 -2.76 2.65
N ARG A 53 0.17 -4.03 2.48
CA ARG A 53 1.51 -4.48 2.92
C ARG A 53 2.63 -3.87 2.09
N THR A 54 2.40 -3.70 0.80
CA THR A 54 3.36 -2.99 -0.07
C THR A 54 3.55 -1.56 0.44
N LEU A 55 2.46 -0.91 0.83
CA LEU A 55 2.51 0.41 1.45
C LEU A 55 3.26 0.39 2.80
N GLU A 56 2.95 -0.55 3.69
CA GLU A 56 3.66 -0.74 4.96
C GLU A 56 5.17 -0.94 4.77
N ASP A 57 5.60 -1.79 3.84
CA ASP A 57 7.01 -2.04 3.56
C ASP A 57 7.73 -0.79 3.04
N LEU A 58 7.03 0.07 2.30
CA LEU A 58 7.58 1.32 1.78
C LEU A 58 7.73 2.37 2.89
N THR A 59 6.74 2.50 3.78
CA THR A 59 6.83 3.44 4.91
C THR A 59 7.92 3.03 5.91
N GLN A 60 8.07 1.72 6.17
CA GLN A 60 9.11 1.21 7.05
C GLN A 60 10.52 1.40 6.46
N ARG A 61 10.71 1.15 5.16
CA ARG A 61 12.02 1.32 4.49
C ARG A 61 12.49 2.78 4.49
N GLY A 62 11.59 3.74 4.24
CA GLY A 62 11.93 5.16 4.33
C GLY A 62 12.44 5.56 5.73
N THR A 63 11.87 4.95 6.77
CA THR A 63 12.23 5.24 8.18
C THR A 63 13.62 4.69 8.56
N HIS A 64 14.08 3.59 7.96
CA HIS A 64 15.37 2.94 8.30
C HIS A 64 16.60 3.65 7.68
N VAL A 65 16.42 4.43 6.61
CA VAL A 65 17.53 5.19 5.99
C VAL A 65 18.03 6.30 6.93
N LEU A 66 17.13 6.89 7.72
CA LEU A 66 17.43 7.96 8.69
C LEU A 66 18.27 7.51 9.90
N GLN A 67 18.12 6.27 10.36
CA GLN A 67 18.81 5.82 11.57
C GLN A 67 20.31 5.55 11.34
N ASN A 68 20.74 5.49 10.08
CA ASN A 68 22.12 5.16 9.70
C ASN A 68 22.85 6.31 8.98
N GLY A 69 22.23 7.47 8.77
CA GLY A 69 22.83 8.63 8.11
C GLY A 69 23.12 9.75 9.12
N GLU A 70 24.40 10.04 9.37
CA GLU A 70 24.89 11.13 10.23
C GLU A 70 24.88 12.51 9.55
N ASP A 71 24.01 12.73 8.55
CA ASP A 71 23.94 14.00 7.81
C ASP A 71 22.87 14.91 8.45
N GLU A 72 23.31 15.77 9.37
CA GLU A 72 22.48 16.76 10.10
C GLU A 72 21.84 17.85 9.20
N ASP A 73 22.16 17.88 7.90
CA ASP A 73 21.69 18.88 6.94
C ASP A 73 20.63 18.37 5.94
N ALA A 74 20.19 17.10 6.06
CA ALA A 74 19.09 16.61 5.23
C ALA A 74 17.77 17.20 5.75
N GLU A 75 17.21 18.16 5.00
CA GLU A 75 15.87 18.69 5.21
C GLU A 75 14.91 17.55 5.55
N GLU A 76 14.07 17.77 6.57
CA GLU A 76 13.12 16.83 7.16
C GLU A 76 12.00 16.49 6.14
N GLU A 77 12.37 15.91 5.00
CA GLU A 77 11.45 15.52 3.95
C GLU A 77 10.69 14.28 4.41
N SER A 78 9.38 14.42 4.49
CA SER A 78 8.48 13.32 4.78
C SER A 78 8.68 12.23 3.72
N TYR A 79 9.31 11.11 4.08
CA TYR A 79 9.55 9.95 3.22
C TYR A 79 8.28 9.22 2.75
N LEU A 80 7.11 9.74 3.08
CA LEU A 80 5.89 9.26 2.45
C LEU A 80 5.92 9.71 1.00
N LEU A 81 5.86 8.72 0.11
CA LEU A 81 5.75 8.94 -1.32
C LEU A 81 4.71 10.05 -1.60
N PRO A 82 5.02 11.08 -2.42
CA PRO A 82 4.29 12.36 -2.37
C PRO A 82 2.79 12.27 -2.60
N THR A 83 2.36 11.41 -3.52
CA THR A 83 0.95 11.17 -3.86
C THR A 83 0.28 10.38 -2.76
N LEU A 84 0.94 9.35 -2.23
CA LEU A 84 0.48 8.61 -1.06
C LEU A 84 0.37 9.50 0.17
N HIS A 85 1.32 10.40 0.41
CA HIS A 85 1.26 11.37 1.50
C HIS A 85 -0.01 12.22 1.39
N LYS A 86 -0.28 12.78 0.19
CA LYS A 86 -1.52 13.53 -0.09
C LYS A 86 -2.76 12.67 0.09
N LEU A 87 -2.71 11.40 -0.30
CA LEU A 87 -3.82 10.47 -0.13
C LEU A 87 -4.07 10.13 1.34
N CYS A 88 -3.01 10.01 2.13
CA CYS A 88 -3.07 9.79 3.58
C CYS A 88 -3.47 11.06 4.35
N GLN A 89 -3.22 12.26 3.80
CA GLN A 89 -3.79 13.49 4.34
C GLN A 89 -5.32 13.54 4.19
N LEU A 90 -5.89 12.77 3.26
CA LEU A 90 -7.32 12.48 3.23
C LEU A 90 -7.60 11.41 4.30
N GLU A 91 -7.59 11.84 5.57
CA GLU A 91 -7.80 11.01 6.78
C GLU A 91 -8.98 10.03 6.64
N TYR A 92 -10.02 10.48 5.90
CA TYR A 92 -11.21 9.71 5.59
C TYR A 92 -10.98 8.40 4.82
N VAL A 93 -9.93 8.26 3.99
CA VAL A 93 -9.80 7.08 3.11
C VAL A 93 -9.53 5.80 3.91
N PHE A 94 -8.57 5.85 4.84
CA PHE A 94 -8.25 4.70 5.68
C PHE A 94 -9.32 4.47 6.75
N GLU A 95 -9.85 5.54 7.34
CA GLU A 95 -10.93 5.46 8.32
C GLU A 95 -12.19 4.83 7.73
N GLU A 96 -12.60 5.26 6.53
CA GLU A 96 -13.79 4.73 5.86
C GLU A 96 -13.59 3.27 5.41
N CYS A 97 -12.38 2.92 4.95
CA CYS A 97 -12.02 1.54 4.64
C CYS A 97 -12.10 0.65 5.89
N LEU A 98 -11.49 1.10 6.99
CA LEU A 98 -11.54 0.42 8.29
C LEU A 98 -12.99 0.24 8.76
N ARG A 99 -13.79 1.31 8.76
CA ARG A 99 -15.20 1.30 9.18
C ARG A 99 -16.04 0.32 8.38
N LYS A 100 -15.84 0.25 7.06
CA LYS A 100 -16.54 -0.71 6.19
C LYS A 100 -16.15 -2.16 6.51
N LEU A 101 -14.86 -2.42 6.76
CA LEU A 101 -14.39 -3.76 7.13
C LEU A 101 -14.84 -4.18 8.52
N GLU A 102 -14.89 -3.27 9.49
CA GLU A 102 -15.46 -3.54 10.82
C GLU A 102 -16.96 -3.80 10.75
N GLN A 103 -17.68 -3.05 9.91
CA GLN A 103 -19.11 -3.29 9.67
C GLN A 103 -19.33 -4.68 9.08
N LEU A 104 -18.50 -5.06 8.10
CA LEU A 104 -18.49 -6.39 7.52
C LEU A 104 -18.19 -7.46 8.58
N GLU A 105 -17.20 -7.25 9.44
CA GLU A 105 -16.88 -8.15 10.56
C GLU A 105 -18.11 -8.36 11.47
N ARG A 106 -18.75 -7.29 11.93
CA ARG A 106 -19.96 -7.36 12.78
C ARG A 106 -21.11 -8.11 12.11
N ASP A 107 -21.24 -7.97 10.81
CA ASP A 107 -22.27 -8.64 10.03
C ASP A 107 -22.00 -10.14 9.86
N ILE A 108 -20.72 -10.55 9.79
CA ILE A 108 -20.31 -11.96 9.65
C ILE A 108 -20.26 -12.67 11.02
N VAL A 109 -19.82 -11.99 12.08
CA VAL A 109 -19.68 -12.57 13.42
C VAL A 109 -21.06 -12.92 14.00
N PRO A 110 -21.32 -14.19 14.36
CA PRO A 110 -22.44 -14.53 15.23
C PRO A 110 -22.18 -13.89 16.59
N SER A 111 -23.02 -12.94 17.03
CA SER A 111 -22.94 -12.34 18.36
C SER A 111 -22.87 -13.44 19.41
N SER A 112 -21.69 -13.70 19.97
CA SER A 112 -21.43 -14.78 20.92
C SER A 112 -21.94 -14.46 22.34
N GLN A 113 -22.42 -13.24 22.58
CA GLN A 113 -22.91 -12.78 23.89
C GLN A 113 -24.40 -13.00 24.12
N VAL A 114 -25.14 -13.49 23.13
CA VAL A 114 -26.53 -13.89 23.32
C VAL A 114 -26.58 -15.40 23.16
N SER A 115 -27.12 -16.11 24.14
CA SER A 115 -27.29 -17.57 24.14
C SER A 115 -28.26 -17.99 23.03
N LEU A 116 -27.83 -17.88 21.79
CA LEU A 116 -28.64 -18.25 20.64
C LEU A 116 -28.57 -19.75 20.47
N THR A 117 -29.75 -20.35 20.40
CA THR A 117 -29.88 -21.78 20.17
C THR A 117 -29.24 -22.16 18.84
N LYS A 118 -28.72 -23.39 18.70
CA LYS A 118 -28.10 -23.87 17.44
C LYS A 118 -28.93 -23.56 16.19
N LYS A 119 -30.26 -23.45 16.30
CA LYS A 119 -31.14 -23.06 15.20
C LYS A 119 -30.98 -21.60 14.77
N GLU A 120 -30.86 -20.65 15.68
CA GLU A 120 -30.75 -19.22 15.36
C GLU A 120 -29.41 -18.86 14.71
N SER A 121 -28.31 -19.49 15.15
CA SER A 121 -27.02 -19.40 14.46
C SER A 121 -27.10 -19.98 13.03
N PHE A 122 -27.88 -21.03 12.82
CA PHE A 122 -28.17 -21.57 11.49
C PHE A 122 -29.05 -20.63 10.66
N PHE A 123 -30.06 -19.97 11.25
CA PHE A 123 -30.94 -19.01 10.56
C PHE A 123 -30.21 -17.72 10.19
N ARG A 124 -29.31 -17.21 11.06
CA ARG A 124 -28.44 -16.06 10.72
C ARG A 124 -27.37 -16.46 9.72
N ALA A 125 -26.84 -17.68 9.81
CA ALA A 125 -26.00 -18.24 8.76
C ALA A 125 -26.76 -18.45 7.44
N LEU A 126 -28.09 -18.54 7.44
CA LEU A 126 -28.91 -18.57 6.23
C LEU A 126 -29.27 -17.17 5.72
N HIS A 127 -28.91 -16.10 6.42
CA HIS A 127 -29.31 -14.72 6.09
C HIS A 127 -28.24 -13.93 5.29
N TRP A 128 -26.97 -14.33 5.36
CA TRP A 128 -25.92 -13.81 4.46
C TRP A 128 -26.25 -13.93 2.95
N PRO A 129 -26.87 -15.02 2.42
CA PRO A 129 -27.26 -15.10 1.01
C PRO A 129 -28.35 -14.09 0.59
N LEU A 130 -29.12 -13.52 1.53
CA LEU A 130 -30.17 -12.56 1.20
C LEU A 130 -29.63 -11.15 0.87
N LYS A 131 -28.31 -10.97 0.94
CA LYS A 131 -27.63 -9.69 0.77
C LYS A 131 -26.56 -9.78 -0.31
N GLU A 132 -26.78 -10.54 -1.39
CA GLU A 132 -25.88 -10.55 -2.55
C GLU A 132 -25.57 -9.13 -3.04
N ALA A 133 -26.57 -8.24 -3.10
CA ALA A 133 -26.36 -6.83 -3.43
C ALA A 133 -25.44 -6.10 -2.43
N TYR A 134 -25.58 -6.38 -1.14
CA TYR A 134 -24.71 -5.82 -0.11
C TYR A 134 -23.26 -6.34 -0.23
N MET A 135 -23.09 -7.64 -0.46
CA MET A 135 -21.77 -8.23 -0.65
C MET A 135 -21.11 -7.71 -1.94
N ARG A 136 -21.89 -7.46 -3.00
CA ARG A 136 -21.41 -6.77 -4.22
C ARG A 136 -20.97 -5.34 -3.92
N ASN A 137 -21.77 -4.55 -3.23
CA ASN A 137 -21.38 -3.19 -2.83
C ASN A 137 -20.09 -3.18 -2.00
N ILE A 138 -19.93 -4.13 -1.07
CA ILE A 138 -18.70 -4.27 -0.30
C ILE A 138 -17.51 -4.63 -1.18
N MET A 139 -17.67 -5.56 -2.12
CA MET A 139 -16.61 -5.90 -3.07
C MET A 139 -16.25 -4.72 -3.96
N ASP A 140 -17.24 -3.90 -4.35
CA ASP A 140 -17.01 -2.68 -5.13
C ASP A 140 -16.26 -1.64 -4.31
N ASP A 141 -16.60 -1.46 -3.02
CA ASP A 141 -15.86 -0.61 -2.09
C ASP A 141 -14.41 -1.08 -1.92
N ILE A 142 -14.19 -2.38 -1.69
CA ILE A 142 -12.85 -2.95 -1.55
C ILE A 142 -12.03 -2.76 -2.84
N ASN A 143 -12.62 -3.03 -4.00
CA ASN A 143 -11.98 -2.81 -5.29
C ASN A 143 -11.65 -1.34 -5.53
N HIS A 144 -12.52 -0.43 -5.10
CA HIS A 144 -12.25 1.00 -5.15
C HIS A 144 -11.00 1.36 -4.33
N TYR A 145 -10.87 0.85 -3.10
CA TYR A 145 -9.68 1.09 -2.29
C TYR A 145 -8.41 0.46 -2.87
N ILE A 146 -8.50 -0.76 -3.40
CA ILE A 146 -7.37 -1.40 -4.11
C ILE A 146 -6.91 -0.51 -5.25
N ALA A 147 -7.83 -0.10 -6.14
CA ALA A 147 -7.52 0.73 -7.29
C ALA A 147 -6.93 2.09 -6.86
N LEU A 148 -7.49 2.70 -5.83
CA LEU A 148 -7.05 3.99 -5.31
C LEU A 148 -5.62 3.92 -4.74
N PHE A 149 -5.33 2.94 -3.88
CA PHE A 149 -4.00 2.77 -3.30
C PHE A 149 -2.97 2.35 -4.35
N SER A 150 -3.32 1.45 -5.27
CA SER A 150 -2.45 1.06 -6.37
C SER A 150 -2.13 2.23 -7.30
N LEU A 151 -3.12 3.07 -7.63
CA LEU A 151 -2.89 4.25 -8.46
C LEU A 151 -1.93 5.24 -7.79
N ALA A 152 -2.11 5.51 -6.49
CA ALA A 152 -1.20 6.38 -5.76
C ALA A 152 0.24 5.84 -5.76
N LEU A 153 0.41 4.53 -5.50
CA LEU A 153 1.70 3.86 -5.58
C LEU A 153 2.35 3.98 -6.98
N THR A 154 1.58 3.76 -8.05
CA THR A 154 2.10 3.86 -9.42
C THR A 154 2.48 5.28 -9.81
N LEU A 155 1.71 6.28 -9.35
CA LEU A 155 2.05 7.69 -9.59
C LEU A 155 3.37 8.04 -8.92
N ASP A 156 3.58 7.60 -7.69
CA ASP A 156 4.82 7.83 -6.96
C ASP A 156 6.02 7.06 -7.53
N GLU A 157 5.81 5.82 -7.97
CA GLU A 157 6.83 5.08 -8.70
C GLU A 157 7.24 5.80 -9.99
N THR A 158 6.27 6.37 -10.71
CA THR A 158 6.51 7.13 -11.93
C THR A 158 7.30 8.41 -11.67
N ASP A 159 6.96 9.14 -10.60
CA ASP A 159 7.65 10.36 -10.19
C ASP A 159 9.12 10.08 -9.86
N ASN A 160 9.37 9.07 -9.02
CA ASN A 160 10.73 8.62 -8.69
C ASN A 160 11.51 8.18 -9.93
N MET A 161 10.86 7.52 -10.89
CA MET A 161 11.52 7.11 -12.14
C MET A 161 11.94 8.31 -13.00
N LEU A 162 11.12 9.36 -13.04
CA LEU A 162 11.45 10.60 -13.74
C LEU A 162 12.62 11.32 -13.06
N GLU A 163 12.63 11.40 -11.73
CA GLU A 163 13.73 11.99 -10.97
C GLU A 163 15.05 11.22 -11.19
N ILE A 164 15.02 9.89 -11.08
CA ILE A 164 16.19 9.04 -11.36
C ILE A 164 16.71 9.28 -12.78
N ARG A 165 15.81 9.40 -13.76
CA ARG A 165 16.17 9.65 -15.16
C ARG A 165 16.86 11.01 -15.32
N GLU A 166 16.35 12.05 -14.65
CA GLU A 166 16.95 13.39 -14.64
C GLU A 166 18.36 13.36 -14.02
N LYS A 167 18.49 12.84 -12.80
CA LYS A 167 19.79 12.71 -12.11
C LYS A 167 20.80 11.87 -12.90
N THR A 168 20.33 10.82 -13.57
CA THR A 168 21.16 9.99 -14.46
C THR A 168 21.66 10.79 -15.65
N PHE A 169 20.82 11.65 -16.24
CA PHE A 169 21.22 12.51 -17.37
C PHE A 169 22.23 13.57 -16.94
N GLU A 170 22.03 14.20 -15.78
CA GLU A 170 22.97 15.15 -15.19
C GLU A 170 24.33 14.49 -14.94
N THR A 171 24.33 13.32 -14.31
CA THR A 171 25.55 12.54 -14.01
C THR A 171 26.27 12.16 -15.29
N HIS A 172 25.56 11.66 -16.30
CA HIS A 172 26.15 11.31 -17.60
C HIS A 172 26.78 12.53 -18.30
N SER A 173 26.13 13.69 -18.21
CA SER A 173 26.64 14.94 -18.76
C SER A 173 27.91 15.40 -18.05
N MET A 174 27.94 15.29 -16.71
CA MET A 174 29.11 15.60 -15.88
C MET A 174 30.29 14.66 -16.19
N VAL A 175 30.03 13.35 -16.32
CA VAL A 175 31.06 12.36 -16.67
C VAL A 175 31.68 12.67 -18.03
N LYS A 176 30.86 13.03 -19.03
CA LYS A 176 31.37 13.44 -20.35
C LYS A 176 32.25 14.69 -20.28
N LEU A 177 31.85 15.68 -19.48
CA LEU A 177 32.63 16.90 -19.28
C LEU A 177 34.00 16.59 -18.69
N LEU A 178 34.06 15.76 -17.64
CA LEU A 178 35.30 15.34 -16.99
C LEU A 178 36.20 14.54 -17.94
N GLN A 179 35.62 13.68 -18.78
CA GLN A 179 36.37 12.96 -19.81
C GLN A 179 37.00 13.91 -20.83
N SER A 180 36.24 14.90 -21.31
CA SER A 180 36.76 15.91 -22.25
C SER A 180 37.90 16.73 -21.64
N GLN A 181 37.76 17.17 -20.38
CA GLN A 181 38.81 17.90 -19.67
C GLN A 181 40.09 17.06 -19.53
N LYS A 182 39.94 15.79 -19.14
CA LYS A 182 41.07 14.86 -19.02
C LYS A 182 41.76 14.60 -20.35
N GLU A 183 41.00 14.47 -21.44
CA GLU A 183 41.56 14.31 -22.78
C GLU A 183 42.36 15.56 -23.19
N GLU A 184 41.82 16.75 -22.95
CA GLU A 184 42.48 18.01 -23.25
C GLU A 184 43.78 18.20 -22.44
N GLU A 185 43.76 17.95 -21.14
CA GLU A 185 44.96 17.95 -20.29
C GLU A 185 46.01 16.94 -20.76
N SER A 186 45.59 15.75 -21.17
CA SER A 186 46.51 14.73 -21.70
C SER A 186 47.17 15.15 -23.01
N ARG A 187 46.45 15.90 -23.87
CA ARG A 187 47.00 16.44 -25.12
C ARG A 187 48.01 17.54 -24.85
N LEU A 188 47.69 18.46 -23.92
CA LEU A 188 48.60 19.52 -23.49
C LEU A 188 49.90 18.92 -22.92
N ALA A 189 49.80 17.95 -22.02
CA ALA A 189 50.96 17.28 -21.41
C ALA A 189 51.85 16.57 -22.44
N ARG A 190 51.27 15.98 -23.50
CA ARG A 190 52.03 15.37 -24.61
C ARG A 190 52.76 16.41 -25.46
N SER A 191 52.11 17.55 -25.74
CA SER A 191 52.72 18.63 -26.51
C SER A 191 53.94 19.19 -25.77
N THR A 192 53.83 19.46 -24.46
CA THR A 192 54.95 20.01 -23.67
C THR A 192 56.17 19.07 -23.63
N ARG A 193 55.98 17.75 -23.68
CA ARG A 193 57.09 16.77 -23.73
C ARG A 193 57.78 16.66 -25.09
N LEU A 194 57.14 17.07 -26.17
CA LEU A 194 57.72 16.99 -27.52
C LEU A 194 58.57 18.23 -27.87
N PHE A 195 58.39 19.32 -27.14
CA PHE A 195 59.05 20.61 -27.38
C PHE A 195 60.05 21.02 -26.28
N GLY A 196 60.31 20.16 -25.29
CA GLY A 196 61.34 20.34 -24.25
C GLY A 196 62.40 19.26 -24.33
#